data_AF-A0A7V7S4D7-F1
#
_entry.id   AF-A0A7V7S4D7-F1
#
_cell.length_a   1.000
_cell.length_b   1.000
_cell.length_c   1.000
_cell.angle_alpha   90.00
_cell.angle_beta   90.00
_cell.angle_gamma   90.00
#
_symmetry.space_group_name_H-M   'P 1'
#
loop_
_entity.id
_entity.type
_entity.pdbx_description
1 polymer ?
#
loop_
_entity_poly.entity_id
_entity_poly.type
_entity_poly.pdbx_seq_one_letter_code
_entity_poly.pdbx_strand_id
1 'polypeptide(L)'
;MQALPNCLEEVLEEDIYKRADKEQVNEVINRLGVEVSDTFREFYYRFVGPFWEEHVPYELLDIIDEENNIEYYTIIARKEHGFPNKYLVLTEMTANAALVLDSVTDQVYSVNFEGGDALLLSGKLKESWPTFYLFLKDYFKC
;
A
#
# COMPACT_ATOMS: atom_id res chain seq x y z
N MET A 1 21.29 -1.48 4.94
CA MET A 1 20.30 -2.09 4.04
C MET A 1 19.63 -0.95 3.30
N GLN A 2 19.45 -1.01 1.98
CA GLN A 2 18.65 -0.01 1.30
C GLN A 2 17.18 -0.27 1.61
N ALA A 3 16.46 0.79 2.00
CA ALA A 3 15.03 0.69 2.32
C ALA A 3 14.18 0.47 1.05
N LEU A 4 14.66 0.89 -0.12
CA LEU A 4 13.93 0.80 -1.39
C LEU A 4 14.73 0.03 -2.45
N PRO A 5 14.04 -0.63 -3.41
CA PRO A 5 14.68 -1.17 -4.61
C PRO A 5 15.38 -0.07 -5.43
N ASN A 6 16.62 -0.31 -5.85
CA ASN A 6 17.44 0.69 -6.56
C ASN A 6 16.83 1.18 -7.88
N CYS A 7 16.11 0.30 -8.57
CA CYS A 7 15.46 0.58 -9.84
C CYS A 7 14.29 1.57 -9.72
N LEU A 8 13.73 1.81 -8.54
CA LEU A 8 12.63 2.76 -8.39
C LEU A 8 13.02 4.19 -8.73
N GLU A 9 14.27 4.60 -8.44
CA GLU A 9 14.72 5.95 -8.78
C GLU A 9 14.80 6.18 -10.30
N GLU A 10 15.06 5.12 -11.07
CA GLU A 10 15.06 5.16 -12.54
C GLU A 10 13.64 5.09 -13.09
N VAL A 11 12.79 4.21 -12.56
CA VAL A 11 11.39 4.06 -13.01
C VAL A 11 10.56 5.31 -12.70
N LEU A 12 10.78 5.92 -11.54
CA LEU A 12 10.07 7.11 -11.06
C LEU A 12 10.98 8.34 -11.08
N GLU A 13 11.78 8.50 -12.14
CA GLU A 13 12.77 9.58 -12.24
C GLU A 13 12.14 10.97 -12.44
N GLU A 14 10.97 11.02 -13.09
CA GLU A 14 10.31 12.28 -13.43
C GLU A 14 9.87 13.07 -12.20
N ASP A 15 10.01 14.40 -12.27
CA ASP A 15 9.69 15.32 -11.16
C ASP A 15 8.24 15.20 -10.70
N ILE A 16 7.32 14.78 -11.58
CA ILE A 16 5.90 14.57 -11.24
C ILE A 16 5.72 13.50 -10.16
N TYR A 17 6.66 12.55 -10.02
CA TYR A 17 6.62 11.50 -9.02
C TYR A 17 7.39 11.87 -7.76
N LYS A 18 8.04 13.03 -7.66
CA LYS A 18 8.86 13.38 -6.49
C LYS A 18 8.05 14.13 -5.45
N ARG A 19 8.00 13.59 -4.22
CA ARG A 19 7.24 14.17 -3.11
C ARG A 19 7.94 15.37 -2.47
N ALA A 20 7.20 16.47 -2.33
CA ALA A 20 7.64 17.67 -1.61
C ALA A 20 7.21 17.69 -0.13
N ASP A 21 6.06 17.12 0.21
CA ASP A 21 5.34 17.28 1.47
C ASP A 21 5.50 16.08 2.44
N LYS A 22 6.76 15.63 2.61
CA LYS A 22 7.13 14.39 3.30
C LYS A 22 6.55 14.24 4.71
N GLU A 23 6.44 15.34 5.45
CA GLU A 23 5.93 15.31 6.83
C GLU A 23 4.46 14.86 6.90
N GLN A 24 3.65 15.12 5.87
CA GLN A 24 2.24 14.71 5.83
C GLN A 24 2.08 13.19 5.84
N VAL A 25 3.08 12.45 5.35
CA VAL A 25 3.05 10.97 5.31
C VAL A 25 3.00 10.42 6.73
N ASN A 26 3.80 10.98 7.64
CA ASN A 26 3.75 10.59 9.05
C ASN A 26 2.43 10.97 9.71
N GLU A 27 1.87 12.12 9.36
CA GLU A 27 0.58 12.54 9.91
C GLU A 27 -0.51 11.53 9.55
N VAL A 28 -0.58 11.09 8.28
CA VAL A 28 -1.52 10.05 7.84
C VAL A 28 -1.27 8.73 8.59
N ILE A 29 -0.01 8.25 8.64
CA ILE A 29 0.36 7.02 9.37
C ILE A 29 -0.09 7.10 10.84
N ASN A 30 0.14 8.23 11.49
CA ASN A 30 -0.25 8.46 12.88
C ASN A 30 -1.78 8.51 13.06
N ARG A 31 -2.51 9.18 12.14
CA ARG A 31 -3.99 9.21 12.16
C ARG A 31 -4.59 7.81 11.97
N LEU A 32 -4.00 7.02 11.07
CA LEU A 32 -4.37 5.62 10.87
C LEU A 32 -3.98 4.73 12.05
N GLY A 33 -3.09 5.18 12.94
CA GLY A 33 -2.67 4.44 14.12
C GLY A 33 -1.95 3.13 13.76
N VAL A 34 -1.10 3.18 12.74
CA VAL A 34 -0.33 2.04 12.24
C VAL A 34 1.16 2.24 12.43
N GLU A 35 1.88 1.14 12.58
CA GLU A 35 3.34 1.12 12.49
C GLU A 35 3.69 0.51 11.13
N VAL A 36 4.55 1.16 10.36
CA VAL A 36 4.93 0.71 9.01
C VAL A 36 6.42 0.44 8.92
N SER A 37 6.82 -0.39 7.97
CA SER A 37 8.24 -0.63 7.68
C SER A 37 8.95 0.62 7.16
N ASP A 38 10.28 0.65 7.31
CA ASP A 38 11.12 1.70 6.73
C ASP A 38 10.95 1.75 5.20
N THR A 39 10.76 0.61 4.55
CA THR A 39 10.47 0.51 3.10
C THR A 39 9.21 1.28 2.73
N PHE A 40 8.09 1.02 3.42
CA PHE A 40 6.83 1.68 3.14
C PHE A 40 6.92 3.18 3.37
N ARG A 41 7.50 3.58 4.51
CA ARG A 41 7.68 4.99 4.85
C ARG A 41 8.55 5.69 3.82
N GLU A 42 9.70 5.12 3.47
CA GLU A 42 10.65 5.73 2.53
C GLU A 42 10.04 5.85 1.13
N PHE A 43 9.24 4.87 0.69
CA PHE A 43 8.57 4.91 -0.61
C PHE A 43 7.66 6.13 -0.70
N TYR A 44 6.69 6.24 0.22
CA TYR A 44 5.78 7.37 0.22
C TYR A 44 6.46 8.68 0.65
N TYR A 45 7.61 8.67 1.31
CA TYR A 45 8.39 9.90 1.55
C TYR A 45 9.05 10.47 0.30
N ARG A 46 9.40 9.61 -0.64
CA ARG A 46 10.09 10.00 -1.87
C ARG A 46 9.13 10.23 -3.01
N PHE A 47 8.10 9.40 -3.08
CA PHE A 47 7.25 9.32 -4.26
C PHE A 47 5.81 9.76 -3.98
N VAL A 48 5.23 10.44 -4.96
CA VAL A 48 3.82 10.79 -5.03
C VAL A 48 3.17 9.99 -6.16
N GLY A 49 2.06 9.32 -5.82
CA GLY A 49 1.21 8.59 -6.73
C GLY A 49 -0.07 9.37 -7.09
N PRO A 50 -1.14 8.66 -7.51
CA PRO A 50 -1.21 7.21 -7.67
C PRO A 50 -0.30 6.68 -8.79
N PHE A 51 -0.03 5.38 -8.78
CA PHE A 51 0.77 4.70 -9.79
C PHE A 51 -0.05 3.65 -10.52
N TRP A 52 0.11 3.57 -11.84
CA TRP A 52 -0.53 2.55 -12.68
C TRP A 52 0.53 1.79 -13.48
N GLU A 53 0.51 0.47 -13.39
CA GLU A 53 1.43 -0.43 -14.08
C GLU A 53 0.66 -1.46 -14.90
N GLU A 54 0.98 -1.62 -16.19
CA GLU A 54 0.18 -2.42 -17.12
C GLU A 54 0.03 -3.90 -16.73
N HIS A 55 0.99 -4.46 -16.00
CA HIS A 55 1.02 -5.89 -15.63
C HIS A 55 0.41 -6.20 -14.27
N VAL A 56 0.11 -5.20 -13.45
CA VAL A 56 -0.63 -5.39 -12.20
C VAL A 56 -2.01 -4.75 -12.36
N PRO A 57 -3.12 -5.51 -12.22
CA PRO A 57 -4.46 -5.00 -12.48
C PRO A 57 -5.00 -4.13 -11.33
N TYR A 58 -4.13 -3.32 -10.71
CA TYR A 58 -4.46 -2.46 -9.59
C TYR A 58 -3.66 -1.15 -9.67
N GLU A 59 -4.35 -0.03 -9.47
CA GLU A 59 -3.72 1.26 -9.21
C GLU A 59 -3.18 1.28 -7.78
N LEU A 60 -1.88 1.52 -7.62
CA LEU A 60 -1.27 1.72 -6.31
C LEU A 60 -1.54 3.16 -5.87
N LEU A 61 -2.37 3.32 -4.85
CA LEU A 61 -2.84 4.62 -4.38
C LEU A 61 -1.73 5.41 -3.70
N ASP A 62 -1.88 6.73 -3.71
CA ASP A 62 -1.11 7.60 -2.84
C ASP A 62 -1.58 7.51 -1.38
N ILE A 63 -0.73 7.93 -0.45
CA ILE A 63 -1.08 8.00 0.98
C ILE A 63 -1.68 9.34 1.40
N ILE A 64 -1.41 10.43 0.65
CA ILE A 64 -1.85 11.80 0.92
C ILE A 64 -2.74 12.31 -0.20
N ASP A 65 -2.24 12.26 -1.43
CA ASP A 65 -2.84 12.90 -2.58
C ASP A 65 -4.06 12.12 -3.09
N GLU A 66 -4.96 12.83 -3.77
CA GLU A 66 -6.31 12.38 -4.19
C GLU A 66 -7.31 12.16 -3.04
N GLU A 67 -8.61 12.29 -3.35
CA GLU A 67 -9.69 12.00 -2.39
C GLU A 67 -9.78 10.50 -2.08
N ASN A 68 -9.49 9.65 -3.08
CA ASN A 68 -9.55 8.20 -3.03
C ASN A 68 -8.16 7.61 -2.72
N ASN A 69 -7.60 7.93 -1.56
CA ASN A 69 -6.25 7.53 -1.17
C ASN A 69 -6.23 6.34 -0.19
N ILE A 70 -5.03 5.91 0.23
CA ILE A 70 -4.85 4.81 1.20
C ILE A 70 -5.61 5.06 2.51
N GLU A 71 -5.61 6.29 3.02
CA GLU A 71 -6.32 6.64 4.26
C GLU A 71 -7.83 6.40 4.10
N TYR A 72 -8.40 6.88 3.00
CA TYR A 72 -9.81 6.74 2.68
C TYR A 72 -10.26 5.28 2.63
N TYR A 73 -9.63 4.44 1.79
CA TYR A 73 -10.02 3.03 1.66
C TYR A 73 -9.69 2.20 2.90
N THR A 74 -8.62 2.55 3.63
CA THR A 74 -8.33 1.90 4.92
C THR A 74 -9.45 2.17 5.93
N ILE A 75 -9.96 3.40 6.00
CA ILE A 75 -11.08 3.75 6.88
C ILE A 75 -12.36 2.98 6.48
N ILE A 76 -12.63 2.84 5.18
CA ILE A 76 -13.76 2.04 4.67
C ILE A 76 -13.59 0.58 5.10
N ALA A 77 -12.45 -0.04 4.83
CA ALA A 77 -12.20 -1.44 5.18
C ALA A 77 -12.34 -1.70 6.69
N ARG A 78 -11.93 -0.76 7.54
CA ARG A 78 -12.12 -0.85 9.00
C ARG A 78 -13.61 -0.78 9.38
N LYS A 79 -14.36 0.16 8.81
CA LYS A 79 -15.78 0.38 9.16
C LYS A 79 -16.71 -0.69 8.61
N GLU A 80 -16.48 -1.12 7.37
CA GLU A 80 -17.41 -1.98 6.63
C GLU A 80 -17.01 -3.46 6.71
N HIS A 81 -15.71 -3.75 6.79
CA HIS A 81 -15.18 -5.12 6.79
C HIS A 81 -14.50 -5.51 8.10
N GLY A 82 -14.47 -4.62 9.10
CA GLY A 82 -13.93 -4.92 10.43
C GLY A 82 -12.42 -5.15 10.46
N PHE A 83 -11.67 -4.58 9.51
CA PHE A 83 -10.23 -4.72 9.47
C PHE A 83 -9.58 -4.17 10.76
N PRO A 84 -8.67 -4.91 11.43
CA PRO A 84 -7.89 -4.36 12.53
C PRO A 84 -6.93 -3.28 12.07
N ASN A 85 -6.48 -2.44 13.01
CA ASN A 85 -5.63 -1.28 12.71
C ASN A 85 -4.39 -1.64 11.87
N LYS A 86 -3.78 -2.80 12.07
CA LYS A 86 -2.57 -3.21 11.36
C LYS A 86 -2.70 -3.30 9.84
N TYR A 87 -3.91 -3.36 9.27
CA TYR A 87 -4.07 -3.43 7.82
C TYR A 87 -4.20 -2.06 7.18
N LEU A 88 -3.52 -1.88 6.05
CA LEU A 88 -3.62 -0.73 5.14
C LEU A 88 -4.11 -1.21 3.78
N VAL A 89 -5.07 -0.50 3.18
CA VAL A 89 -5.55 -0.80 1.83
C VAL A 89 -4.75 0.02 0.83
N LEU A 90 -4.02 -0.64 -0.07
CA LEU A 90 -3.04 -0.03 -0.97
C LEU A 90 -3.63 0.38 -2.33
N THR A 91 -4.79 -0.15 -2.69
CA THR A 91 -5.41 0.03 -4.02
C THR A 91 -6.87 0.39 -3.85
N GLU A 92 -7.52 0.91 -4.89
CA GLU A 92 -8.98 1.01 -4.84
C GLU A 92 -9.62 -0.36 -4.59
N MET A 93 -10.77 -0.37 -3.92
CA MET A 93 -11.60 -1.56 -3.70
C MET A 93 -12.52 -1.86 -4.90
N THR A 94 -11.96 -1.85 -6.12
CA THR A 94 -12.73 -2.10 -7.35
C THR A 94 -12.93 -3.59 -7.61
N ALA A 95 -14.04 -3.94 -8.28
CA ALA A 95 -14.40 -5.33 -8.62
C ALA A 95 -14.37 -6.32 -7.44
N ASN A 96 -14.73 -5.85 -6.23
CA ASN A 96 -14.68 -6.61 -4.98
C ASN A 96 -13.28 -7.15 -4.64
N ALA A 97 -12.19 -6.48 -5.03
CA ALA A 97 -10.84 -6.85 -4.61
C ALA A 97 -9.96 -5.63 -4.31
N ALA A 98 -8.94 -5.82 -3.48
CA ALA A 98 -7.91 -4.82 -3.20
C ALA A 98 -6.58 -5.48 -2.80
N LEU A 99 -5.48 -4.74 -2.93
CA LEU A 99 -4.24 -5.08 -2.25
C LEU A 99 -4.23 -4.51 -0.84
N VAL A 100 -3.82 -5.33 0.12
CA VAL A 100 -3.81 -5.00 1.55
C VAL A 100 -2.45 -5.31 2.14
N LEU A 101 -1.84 -4.36 2.82
CA LEU A 101 -0.59 -4.51 3.57
C LEU A 101 -0.90 -4.82 5.03
N ASP A 102 -0.31 -5.89 5.57
CA ASP A 102 -0.15 -6.04 7.02
C ASP A 102 1.07 -5.24 7.46
N SER A 103 0.83 -4.09 8.08
CA SER A 103 1.88 -3.15 8.47
C SER A 103 2.82 -3.69 9.57
N VAL A 104 2.42 -4.74 10.29
CA VAL A 104 3.24 -5.39 11.32
C VAL A 104 4.18 -6.44 10.72
N THR A 105 3.71 -7.22 9.75
CA THR A 105 4.53 -8.28 9.11
C THR A 105 5.17 -7.83 7.81
N ASP A 106 4.80 -6.66 7.30
CA ASP A 106 5.16 -6.10 6.00
C ASP A 106 4.62 -6.92 4.80
N GLN A 107 3.76 -7.91 5.03
CA GLN A 107 3.23 -8.78 3.99
C GLN A 107 2.11 -8.10 3.20
N VAL A 108 2.07 -8.34 1.88
CA VAL A 108 1.03 -7.80 0.99
C VAL A 108 0.13 -8.94 0.49
N TYR A 109 -1.17 -8.72 0.57
CA TYR A 109 -2.21 -9.69 0.23
C TYR A 109 -3.08 -9.14 -0.90
N SER A 110 -3.37 -9.97 -1.90
CA SER A 110 -4.53 -9.76 -2.78
C SER A 110 -5.78 -10.32 -2.11
N VAL A 111 -6.70 -9.42 -1.76
CA VAL A 111 -7.91 -9.74 -0.99
C VAL A 111 -9.11 -9.56 -1.91
N ASN A 112 -9.90 -10.61 -2.12
CA ASN A 112 -11.27 -10.47 -2.62
C ASN A 112 -12.23 -10.36 -1.43
N PHE A 113 -13.25 -9.51 -1.55
CA PHE A 113 -14.31 -9.31 -0.55
C PHE A 113 -15.45 -10.33 -0.70
N GLU A 114 -15.18 -11.46 -1.36
CA GLU A 114 -16.08 -12.63 -1.49
C GLU A 114 -15.66 -13.78 -0.56
N GLY A 115 -14.97 -13.46 0.55
CA GLY A 115 -14.49 -14.40 1.55
C GLY A 115 -12.97 -14.37 1.76
N GLY A 116 -12.20 -13.74 0.86
CA GLY A 116 -10.77 -13.50 1.06
C GLY A 116 -10.48 -12.61 2.27
N ASP A 117 -11.33 -11.63 2.54
CA ASP A 117 -11.32 -10.80 3.74
C ASP A 117 -11.48 -11.63 5.03
N ALA A 118 -12.44 -12.57 5.06
CA ALA A 118 -12.60 -13.49 6.19
C ALA A 118 -11.38 -14.41 6.39
N LEU A 119 -10.75 -14.84 5.29
CA LEU A 119 -9.50 -15.61 5.36
C LEU A 119 -8.34 -14.75 5.88
N LEU A 120 -8.25 -13.48 5.48
CA LEU A 120 -7.24 -12.54 5.97
C LEU A 120 -7.41 -12.35 7.48
N LEU A 121 -8.62 -12.03 7.94
CA LEU A 121 -8.94 -11.79 9.34
C LEU A 121 -8.72 -13.03 10.23
N SER A 122 -8.88 -14.23 9.68
CA SER A 122 -8.59 -15.47 10.39
C SER A 122 -7.13 -15.93 10.30
N GLY A 123 -6.27 -15.17 9.61
CA GLY A 123 -4.85 -15.49 9.42
C GLY A 123 -4.60 -16.69 8.49
N LYS A 124 -5.57 -17.04 7.64
CA LYS A 124 -5.51 -18.19 6.73
C LYS A 124 -5.26 -17.80 5.28
N LEU A 125 -5.43 -16.52 4.93
CA LEU A 125 -5.10 -16.04 3.59
C LEU A 125 -3.58 -16.06 3.43
N LYS A 126 -3.11 -16.69 2.36
CA LYS A 126 -1.69 -16.69 2.00
C LYS A 126 -1.31 -15.33 1.41
N GLU A 127 -0.17 -14.81 1.80
CA GLU A 127 0.39 -13.57 1.24
C GLU A 127 0.69 -13.72 -0.25
N SER A 128 0.47 -12.64 -1.00
CA SER A 128 0.84 -12.54 -2.41
C SER A 128 2.32 -12.14 -2.53
N TRP A 129 2.78 -11.22 -1.67
CA TRP A 129 4.19 -10.86 -1.54
C TRP A 129 4.63 -10.94 -0.07
N PRO A 130 5.80 -11.55 0.21
CA PRO A 130 6.30 -11.68 1.58
C PRO A 130 6.68 -10.37 2.28
N THR A 131 6.96 -9.31 1.51
CA THR A 131 7.33 -7.98 2.01
C THR A 131 6.83 -6.91 1.05
N PHE A 132 6.64 -5.68 1.53
CA PHE A 132 6.31 -4.52 0.71
C PHE A 132 7.45 -4.21 -0.28
N TYR A 133 8.70 -4.47 0.11
CA TYR A 133 9.86 -4.33 -0.77
C TYR A 133 9.76 -5.25 -2.00
N LEU A 134 9.41 -6.53 -1.80
CA LEU A 134 9.25 -7.48 -2.91
C LEU A 134 8.02 -7.17 -3.76
N PHE A 135 6.97 -6.60 -3.15
CA PHE A 135 5.84 -6.06 -3.89
C PHE A 135 6.27 -4.90 -4.80
N LEU A 136 6.99 -3.89 -4.30
CA LEU A 136 7.45 -2.75 -5.11
C LEU A 136 8.32 -3.20 -6.29
N LYS A 137 9.21 -4.17 -6.05
CA LYS A 137 10.00 -4.83 -7.09
C LYS A 137 9.12 -5.39 -8.21
N ASP A 138 8.19 -6.26 -7.86
CA ASP A 138 7.31 -6.90 -8.84
C ASP A 138 6.36 -5.89 -9.52
N TYR A 139 5.80 -4.95 -8.75
CA TYR A 139 4.88 -3.92 -9.22
C TYR A 139 5.53 -3.02 -10.26
N PHE A 140 6.76 -2.54 -10.02
CA PHE A 140 7.47 -1.67 -10.96
C PHE A 140 8.42 -2.42 -11.92
N LYS A 141 8.36 -3.77 -11.97
CA LYS A 141 9.25 -4.64 -12.76
C LYS A 141 10.74 -4.30 -12.59
N CYS A 142 11.13 -4.39 -11.33
CA CYS A 142 12.34 -3.90 -10.71
C CYS A 142 12.82 -4.99 -9.72
#